data_AF-A0A4P9X345-F1
#
_entry.id   AF-A0A4P9X345-F1
#
_cell.length_a   1.000
_cell.length_b   1.000
_cell.length_c   1.000
_cell.angle_alpha   90.00
_cell.angle_beta   90.00
_cell.angle_gamma   90.00
#
_symmetry.space_group_name_H-M   'P 1'
#
loop_
_entity.id
_entity.type
_entity.pdbx_description
1 polymer ?
#
loop_
_entity_poly.entity_id
_entity_poly.type
_entity_poly.pdbx_seq_one_letter_code
_entity_poly.pdbx_strand_id
1 'polypeptide(L)'
;SDVLVDVIDASSEDPFTLESFQSLARLHALAGKDFLIARVVTLDPDDPSREYFSYYAAHHINKILFRTQPEQGLLHRMRAKNPLNNMTIVGDVNYYVV
;
A
#
# COMPACT_ATOMS: atom_id res chain seq x y z
N SER A 1 9.37 -10.46 20.73
CA SER A 1 8.55 -9.34 21.21
C SER A 1 7.87 -8.74 20.01
N ASP A 2 6.53 -8.69 20.01
CA ASP A 2 5.81 -8.03 18.93
C ASP A 2 6.07 -6.52 19.05
N VAL A 3 6.76 -5.97 18.05
CA VAL A 3 7.03 -4.53 17.97
C VAL A 3 5.84 -3.90 17.27
N LEU A 4 5.14 -3.00 17.95
CA LEU A 4 4.13 -2.16 17.31
C LEU A 4 4.82 -1.25 16.29
N VAL A 5 4.55 -1.46 15.01
CA VAL A 5 5.18 -0.71 13.93
C VAL A 5 4.39 0.56 13.56
N ASP A 6 3.06 0.49 13.55
CA ASP A 6 2.18 1.65 13.36
C ASP A 6 0.73 1.32 13.77
N VAL A 7 -0.14 2.33 13.81
CA VAL A 7 -1.58 2.23 14.07
C VAL A 7 -2.33 2.98 12.97
N ILE A 8 -3.32 2.30 12.38
CA ILE A 8 -4.23 2.91 11.40
C ILE A 8 -5.66 2.91 11.94
N ASP A 9 -6.42 3.94 11.62
CA ASP A 9 -7.85 3.97 11.91
C ASP A 9 -8.58 3.06 10.91
N ALA A 10 -9.30 2.06 11.41
CA ALA A 10 -10.04 1.10 10.59
C ALA A 10 -11.16 1.77 9.77
N SER A 11 -11.62 2.96 10.18
CA SER A 11 -12.57 3.79 9.43
C SER A 11 -11.93 4.58 8.28
N SER A 12 -10.59 4.66 8.23
CA SER A 12 -9.90 5.28 7.10
C SER A 12 -10.20 4.52 5.80
N GLU A 13 -10.37 5.28 4.74
CA GLU A 13 -10.74 4.76 3.43
C GLU A 13 -9.52 4.42 2.58
N ASP A 14 -9.60 3.32 1.84
CA ASP A 14 -8.64 3.06 0.77
C ASP A 14 -8.84 4.10 -0.35
N PRO A 15 -7.80 4.85 -0.74
CA PRO A 15 -7.93 5.96 -1.70
C PRO A 15 -8.40 5.55 -3.10
N PHE A 16 -8.39 4.27 -3.45
CA PHE A 16 -8.84 3.79 -4.75
C PHE A 16 -10.32 3.38 -4.77
N THR A 17 -10.85 2.90 -3.65
CA THR A 17 -12.23 2.40 -3.58
C THR A 17 -13.16 3.23 -2.71
N LEU A 18 -12.63 4.11 -1.85
CA LEU A 18 -13.37 4.84 -0.82
C LEU A 18 -14.04 3.93 0.23
N GLU A 19 -13.86 2.61 0.14
CA GLU A 19 -14.22 1.66 1.18
C GLU A 19 -13.26 1.76 2.36
N SER A 20 -13.79 1.68 3.58
CA SER A 20 -12.97 1.64 4.79
C SER A 20 -12.11 0.38 4.85
N PHE A 21 -10.95 0.47 5.49
CA PHE A 21 -10.10 -0.70 5.71
C PHE A 21 -10.82 -1.80 6.50
N GLN A 22 -11.71 -1.43 7.43
CA GLN A 22 -12.55 -2.38 8.15
C GLN A 22 -13.47 -3.17 7.21
N SER A 23 -14.16 -2.46 6.29
CA SER A 23 -15.05 -3.10 5.32
C SER A 23 -14.27 -4.04 4.40
N LEU A 24 -13.11 -3.58 3.89
CA LEU A 24 -12.25 -4.38 3.02
C LEU A 24 -11.74 -5.64 3.72
N ALA A 25 -11.26 -5.53 4.96
CA ALA A 25 -10.80 -6.68 5.75
C ALA A 25 -11.92 -7.70 5.96
N ARG A 26 -13.12 -7.23 6.34
CA ARG A 26 -14.30 -8.08 6.53
C ARG A 26 -14.70 -8.81 5.24
N LEU A 27 -14.70 -8.13 4.10
CA LEU A 27 -15.05 -8.74 2.80
C LEU A 27 -14.08 -9.86 2.42
N HIS A 28 -12.78 -9.68 2.68
CA HIS A 28 -11.77 -10.71 2.41
C HIS A 28 -11.92 -11.91 3.36
N ALA A 29 -12.14 -11.65 4.64
CA ALA A 29 -12.39 -12.71 5.63
C ALA A 29 -13.63 -13.55 5.27
N LEU A 30 -14.74 -12.90 4.85
CA LEU A 30 -15.94 -13.60 4.37
C LEU A 30 -15.69 -14.43 3.11
N ALA A 31 -14.71 -14.06 2.30
CA ALA A 31 -14.28 -14.81 1.13
C ALA A 31 -13.20 -15.87 1.44
N GLY A 32 -12.83 -16.07 2.72
CA GLY A 32 -11.77 -16.99 3.13
C GLY A 32 -10.38 -16.57 2.66
N LYS A 33 -10.12 -15.26 2.57
CA LYS A 33 -8.85 -14.68 2.10
C LYS A 33 -8.26 -13.74 3.13
N ASP A 34 -6.94 -13.69 3.19
CA ASP A 34 -6.22 -12.68 3.96
C ASP A 34 -6.36 -11.30 3.31
N PHE A 35 -6.57 -10.28 4.12
CA PHE A 35 -6.48 -8.89 3.69
C PHE A 35 -5.07 -8.37 3.95
N LEU A 36 -4.43 -7.83 2.91
CA LEU A 36 -3.09 -7.27 3.00
C LEU A 36 -3.14 -5.75 2.92
N ILE A 37 -2.52 -5.11 3.90
CA ILE A 37 -2.24 -3.67 3.90
C ILE A 37 -0.81 -3.45 3.43
N ALA A 38 -0.65 -2.58 2.45
CA ALA A 38 0.64 -2.14 1.96
C ALA A 38 0.96 -0.75 2.53
N ARG A 39 2.10 -0.64 3.21
CA ARG A 39 2.70 0.62 3.64
C ARG A 39 3.75 1.07 2.64
N VAL A 40 3.59 2.26 2.08
CA VAL A 40 4.57 2.89 1.19
C VAL A 40 5.18 4.10 1.87
N VAL A 41 6.43 4.39 1.50
CA VAL A 41 7.18 5.57 1.98
C VAL A 41 7.36 6.55 0.83
N THR A 42 7.16 7.83 1.11
CA THR A 42 7.55 8.93 0.23
C THR A 42 8.44 9.91 0.97
N LEU A 43 9.38 10.53 0.27
CA LEU A 43 10.21 11.61 0.81
C LEU A 43 9.67 12.97 0.37
N ASP A 44 9.79 13.95 1.26
CA ASP A 44 9.58 15.35 0.91
C ASP A 44 10.58 15.77 -0.19
N PRO A 45 10.12 16.32 -1.32
CA PRO A 45 11.02 16.80 -2.38
C PRO A 45 11.95 17.91 -1.91
N ASP A 46 11.52 18.72 -0.94
CA ASP A 46 12.27 19.86 -0.42
C ASP A 46 13.13 19.48 0.80
N ASP A 47 12.82 18.37 1.47
CA ASP A 47 13.57 17.84 2.62
C ASP A 47 13.65 16.29 2.59
N PRO A 48 14.71 15.71 1.99
CA PRO A 48 14.88 14.27 1.90
C PRO A 48 15.03 13.53 3.24
N SER A 49 15.16 14.25 4.37
CA SER A 49 15.15 13.65 5.70
C SER A 49 13.74 13.39 6.24
N ARG A 50 12.72 13.96 5.59
CA ARG A 50 11.33 13.86 6.01
C ARG A 50 10.59 12.78 5.22
N GLU A 51 10.25 11.70 5.92
CA GLU A 51 9.45 10.59 5.41
C GLU A 51 7.95 10.77 5.70
N TYR A 52 7.13 10.33 4.77
CA TYR A 52 5.68 10.17 4.94
C TYR A 52 5.28 8.74 4.63
N PHE A 53 4.44 8.18 5.50
CA PHE A 53 3.89 6.84 5.33
C PHE A 53 2.45 6.93 4.81
N SER A 54 2.09 6.06 3.88
CA SER A 54 0.72 5.94 3.37
C SER A 54 0.33 4.47 3.28
N TYR A 55 -0.95 4.20 3.51
CA TYR A 55 -1.51 2.85 3.63
C TYR A 55 -2.54 2.61 2.53
N TYR A 56 -2.51 1.42 1.95
CA TYR A 56 -3.42 1.01 0.88
C TYR A 56 -3.79 -0.46 1.04
N ALA A 57 -4.93 -0.85 0.47
CA ALA A 57 -5.13 -2.24 0.13
C ALA A 57 -4.03 -2.66 -0.87
N ALA A 58 -3.27 -3.70 -0.51
CA ALA A 58 -2.10 -4.13 -1.28
C ALA A 58 -2.45 -4.41 -2.75
N HIS A 59 -3.63 -4.98 -2.99
CA HIS A 59 -4.14 -5.26 -4.32
C HIS A 59 -4.22 -4.01 -5.21
N HIS A 60 -4.58 -2.85 -4.66
CA HIS A 60 -4.74 -1.62 -5.43
C HIS A 60 -3.41 -0.95 -5.73
N ILE A 61 -2.58 -0.72 -4.70
CA ILE A 61 -1.30 -0.04 -4.91
C ILE A 61 -0.34 -0.86 -5.77
N ASN A 62 -0.42 -2.20 -5.73
CA ASN A 62 0.39 -3.06 -6.59
C ASN A 62 0.10 -2.86 -8.09
N LYS A 63 -1.12 -2.45 -8.48
CA LYS A 63 -1.45 -2.10 -9.87
C LYS A 63 -0.75 -0.81 -10.33
N ILE A 64 -0.29 0.01 -9.39
CA ILE A 64 0.50 1.22 -9.69
C ILE A 64 1.99 0.87 -9.68
N LEU A 65 2.42 0.07 -8.71
CA LEU A 65 3.83 -0.25 -8.49
C LEU A 65 4.39 -1.27 -9.48
N PHE A 66 3.56 -2.14 -10.05
CA PHE A 66 4.05 -3.25 -10.86
C PHE A 66 3.43 -3.31 -12.25
N ARG A 67 4.23 -3.80 -13.20
CA ARG A 67 3.80 -4.16 -14.55
C ARG A 67 4.25 -5.58 -14.84
N THR A 68 3.37 -6.38 -15.43
CA THR A 68 3.64 -7.78 -15.78
C THR A 68 3.89 -7.90 -17.28
N GLN A 69 4.79 -8.79 -17.67
CA GLN A 69 4.94 -9.31 -19.04
C GLN A 69 4.74 -10.82 -18.98
N PRO A 70 3.48 -11.31 -19.04
CA PRO A 70 3.15 -12.70 -18.73
C PRO A 70 3.80 -13.68 -19.71
N GLU A 71 3.92 -13.33 -20.98
CA GLU A 71 4.58 -14.15 -22.01
C GLU A 71 6.05 -14.43 -21.71
N GLN A 72 6.69 -13.54 -20.95
CA GLN A 72 8.10 -13.65 -20.54
C GLN A 72 8.26 -14.06 -19.08
N GLY A 73 7.16 -14.21 -18.32
CA GLY A 73 7.18 -14.49 -16.89
C GLY A 73 7.81 -13.37 -16.04
N LEU A 74 7.78 -12.11 -16.51
CA LEU A 74 8.44 -10.99 -15.84
C LEU A 74 7.48 -10.11 -15.04
N LEU A 75 7.97 -9.59 -13.91
CA LEU A 75 7.34 -8.57 -13.08
C LEU A 75 8.31 -7.41 -12.90
N HIS A 76 7.93 -6.21 -13.35
CA HIS A 76 8.74 -5.01 -13.24
C HIS A 76 8.19 -4.09 -12.18
N ARG A 77 9.06 -3.64 -11.26
CA ARG A 77 8.75 -2.58 -10.32
C ARG A 77 8.93 -1.23 -11.01
N MET A 78 7.85 -0.46 -11.08
CA MET A 78 7.81 0.84 -11.71
C MET A 78 8.16 1.93 -10.69
N ARG A 79 8.88 2.96 -11.15
CA ARG A 79 8.97 4.21 -10.41
C ARG A 79 7.60 4.88 -10.44
N ALA A 80 6.97 5.03 -9.28
CA ALA A 80 5.60 5.54 -9.17
C ALA A 80 5.52 6.76 -8.24
N LYS A 81 4.48 7.57 -8.46
CA LYS A 81 4.06 8.61 -7.54
C LYS A 81 3.00 8.05 -6.58
N ASN A 82 3.04 8.51 -5.34
CA ASN A 82 2.03 8.19 -4.35
C ASN A 82 0.71 8.89 -4.74
N PRO A 83 -0.40 8.15 -4.85
CA PRO A 83 -1.70 8.71 -5.24
C PRO A 83 -2.22 9.84 -4.34
N LEU A 84 -1.85 9.86 -3.06
CA LEU A 84 -2.36 10.82 -2.07
C LEU A 84 -1.63 12.16 -2.10
N ASN A 85 -0.32 12.15 -2.32
CA ASN A 85 0.51 13.36 -2.17
C ASN A 85 1.36 13.69 -3.41
N ASN A 86 1.29 12.87 -4.47
CA ASN A 86 2.05 13.02 -5.71
C ASN A 86 3.60 13.04 -5.52
N MET A 87 4.09 12.64 -4.35
CA MET A 87 5.52 12.46 -4.07
C MET A 87 6.00 11.12 -4.62
N THR A 88 7.30 10.98 -4.86
CA THR A 88 7.85 9.72 -5.38
C THR A 88 7.90 8.67 -4.28
N ILE A 89 7.37 7.48 -4.55
CA ILE A 89 7.49 6.33 -3.66
C ILE A 89 8.95 5.86 -3.67
N VAL A 90 9.52 5.68 -2.49
CA VAL A 90 10.90 5.25 -2.28
C VAL A 90 10.97 3.99 -1.41
N GLY A 91 12.13 3.34 -1.40
CA GLY A 91 12.38 2.18 -0.54
C GLY A 91 11.49 0.98 -0.86
N ASP A 92 11.35 0.08 0.10
CA ASP A 92 10.49 -1.09 -0.02
C ASP A 92 9.06 -0.83 0.43
N VAL A 93 8.13 -1.64 -0.08
CA VAL A 93 6.75 -1.67 0.40
C VAL A 93 6.64 -2.74 1.46
N ASN A 94 6.18 -2.38 2.65
CA ASN A 94 5.94 -3.35 3.72
C ASN A 94 4.49 -3.84 3.62
N TYR A 95 4.29 -5.15 3.71
CA TYR A 95 2.97 -5.78 3.64
C TYR A 95 2.64 -6.42 4.99
N TYR A 96 1.42 -6.17 5.47
CA TYR A 96 0.90 -6.68 6.74
C TYR A 96 -0.42 -7.42 6.50
N VAL A 97 -0.57 -8.59 7.11
CA VAL A 97 -1.85 -9.32 7.19
C VAL A 97 -2.66 -8.73 8.35
N VAL A 98 -3.96 -8.51 8.13
CA VAL A 98 -4.90 -7.98 9.13
C VAL A 98 -6.10 -8.91 9.27
#